data_AF-X6KMF4-F1
#
_entry.id   AF-X6KMF4-F1
#
_cell.length_a   1.000
_cell.length_b   1.000
_cell.length_c   1.000
_cell.angle_alpha   90.00
_cell.angle_beta   90.00
_cell.angle_gamma   90.00
#
_symmetry.space_group_name_H-M   'P 1'
#
loop_
_entity.id
_entity.type
_entity.pdbx_description
1 polymer ?
#
loop_
_entity_poly.entity_id
_entity_poly.type
_entity_poly.pdbx_seq_one_letter_code
_entity_poly.pdbx_strand_id
1 'polypeptide(L)'
;MQFATESSHGRSLTPRIVVVGGGFAGLEVAKALGKAEIGVTIIDRHNHHLFQPLLYQVATAALSAPDIAEPIRKILGRYPSVQVLFGDVTEIVTEARILVLADGTTVPYDILVLATGSQPFYFGQESWARVCPGLKTIEDARTIRSRLLLSFEHAERTTDPVEQSRLMTIAIIGGGPTGVELAGSIAELSRHTLARDFRNIRPEKTRIILVEAGERLLAGFAPELSRYARLRLESLGVEVALGNRVEAIEAHQITVGGQVIPVALTLWAAGVAASPLVAQLGVGLDRGGRVKVESDLQVVGHPDVFALGDVALVLDGNGQPLPGLAQVAKQQGEHLGKALARRIDAGDTLPAFVFSNRGNTAIVGRHAAVFESGRLKLKGWFAWSAWALIHVYLLVGFQHRVQVSIQWLWRYLTYERGARLIAEERVEPGSKSSPGAAPREPLPTKADAAPALHARTD
;
A
#
# COMPACT_ATOMS: atom_id res chain seq x y z
N MET A 1 -2.02 59.80 -10.95
CA MET A 1 -1.03 60.00 -9.89
C MET A 1 -1.67 59.47 -8.62
N GLN A 2 -1.21 58.44 -7.92
CA GLN A 2 0.02 57.66 -7.99
C GLN A 2 -0.26 56.35 -7.24
N PHE A 3 0.20 55.23 -7.80
CA PHE A 3 0.22 53.92 -7.17
C PHE A 3 1.12 53.93 -5.92
N ALA A 4 0.77 53.13 -4.91
CA ALA A 4 1.72 52.64 -3.92
C ALA A 4 1.45 51.15 -3.68
N THR A 5 2.29 50.37 -4.34
CA THR A 5 2.51 48.93 -4.28
C THR A 5 3.17 48.50 -2.97
N GLU A 6 3.00 47.20 -2.68
CA GLU A 6 3.92 46.31 -1.96
C GLU A 6 4.15 46.51 -0.45
N SER A 7 3.71 45.52 0.34
CA SER A 7 4.52 45.01 1.44
C SER A 7 4.85 43.54 1.18
N SER A 8 6.10 43.33 0.78
CA SER A 8 6.81 42.06 0.68
C SER A 8 6.62 41.21 1.94
N HIS A 9 6.06 40.01 1.80
CA HIS A 9 6.23 38.97 2.81
C HIS A 9 7.69 38.55 2.77
N GLY A 10 8.47 38.97 3.79
CA GLY A 10 9.84 38.52 3.96
C GLY A 10 9.89 37.00 3.95
N ARG A 11 10.64 36.42 3.01
CA ARG A 11 10.96 34.98 3.03
C ARG A 11 11.59 34.67 4.39
N SER A 12 11.01 33.71 5.11
CA SER A 12 11.71 33.01 6.20
C SER A 12 13.10 32.61 5.68
N LEU A 13 14.15 32.89 6.46
CA LEU A 13 15.53 32.51 6.10
C LEU A 13 15.70 30.98 6.03
N THR A 14 14.79 30.23 6.64
CA THR A 14 14.76 28.75 6.60
C THR A 14 13.85 28.28 5.46
N PRO A 15 14.34 27.39 4.55
CA PRO A 15 13.55 26.89 3.43
C PRO A 15 12.33 26.09 3.92
N ARG A 16 11.20 26.23 3.22
CA ARG A 16 9.97 25.48 3.49
C ARG A 16 10.08 24.08 2.91
N ILE A 17 10.29 23.08 3.76
CA ILE A 17 10.37 21.68 3.36
C ILE A 17 9.00 21.04 3.53
N VAL A 18 8.49 20.43 2.45
CA VAL A 18 7.23 19.70 2.46
C VAL A 18 7.46 18.24 2.04
N VAL A 19 6.98 17.31 2.86
CA VAL A 19 7.01 15.87 2.61
C VAL A 19 5.57 15.39 2.37
N VAL A 20 5.32 14.74 1.23
CA VAL A 20 4.01 14.14 0.93
C VAL A 20 4.09 12.64 1.14
N GLY A 21 3.40 12.15 2.17
CA GLY A 21 3.35 10.73 2.58
C GLY A 21 4.08 10.45 3.90
N GLY A 22 3.32 10.08 4.93
CA GLY A 22 3.71 9.53 6.23
C GLY A 22 3.96 8.01 6.22
N GLY A 23 4.36 7.47 5.07
CA GLY A 23 4.82 6.09 4.93
C GLY A 23 6.24 5.87 5.46
N PHE A 24 6.86 4.76 5.05
CA PHE A 24 8.21 4.39 5.49
C PHE A 24 9.28 5.43 5.17
N ALA A 25 9.27 6.01 3.97
CA ALA A 25 10.28 6.99 3.55
C ALA A 25 10.06 8.36 4.19
N GLY A 26 8.86 8.94 4.05
CA GLY A 26 8.60 10.32 4.49
C GLY A 26 8.71 10.50 6.01
N LEU A 27 8.35 9.49 6.81
CA LEU A 27 8.60 9.53 8.25
C LEU A 27 10.08 9.62 8.60
N GLU A 28 10.95 8.87 7.91
CA GLU A 28 12.38 8.91 8.21
C GLU A 28 13.01 10.25 7.79
N VAL A 29 12.53 10.87 6.70
CA VAL A 29 12.91 12.24 6.33
C VAL A 29 12.51 13.22 7.43
N ALA A 30 11.23 13.21 7.85
CA ALA A 30 10.71 14.11 8.86
C ALA A 30 11.40 13.94 10.23
N LYS A 31 11.70 12.69 10.64
CA LYS A 31 12.46 12.40 11.86
C LYS A 31 13.89 12.92 11.79
N ALA A 32 14.57 12.77 10.66
CA ALA A 32 15.95 13.20 10.50
C ALA A 32 16.05 14.74 10.55
N LEU A 33 15.17 15.44 9.85
CA LEU A 33 15.09 16.91 9.90
C LEU A 33 14.67 17.42 11.28
N GLY A 34 13.67 16.78 11.90
CA GLY A 34 13.23 17.12 13.26
C GLY A 34 14.30 16.93 14.34
N LYS A 35 15.21 15.94 14.18
CA LYS A 35 16.38 15.77 15.06
C LYS A 35 17.42 16.88 14.90
N ALA A 36 17.47 17.52 13.74
CA ALA A 36 18.32 18.67 13.45
C ALA A 36 17.60 20.01 13.74
N GLU A 37 16.41 19.97 14.34
CA GLU A 37 15.57 21.15 14.65
C GLU A 37 15.19 21.98 13.40
N ILE A 38 15.26 21.37 12.22
CA ILE A 38 14.86 22.01 10.96
C ILE A 38 13.35 21.86 10.77
N GLY A 39 12.71 22.96 10.36
CA GLY A 39 11.27 23.02 10.08
C GLY A 39 10.86 22.14 8.89
N VAL A 40 9.89 21.25 9.09
CA VAL A 40 9.35 20.40 8.02
C VAL A 40 7.86 20.17 8.19
N THR A 41 7.11 20.26 7.09
CA THR A 41 5.69 19.89 7.04
C THR A 41 5.53 18.53 6.38
N ILE A 42 4.88 17.58 7.06
CA ILE A 42 4.47 16.31 6.45
C ILE A 42 2.96 16.29 6.23
N ILE A 43 2.54 15.92 5.03
CA ILE A 43 1.14 15.85 4.61
C ILE A 43 0.82 14.41 4.26
N ASP A 44 -0.24 13.85 4.84
CA ASP A 44 -0.75 12.52 4.48
C ASP A 44 -2.28 12.50 4.51
N ARG A 45 -2.87 11.72 3.60
CA ARG A 45 -4.32 11.48 3.50
C ARG A 45 -4.85 10.56 4.60
N HIS A 46 -3.96 9.91 5.35
CA HIS A 46 -4.21 9.12 6.53
C HIS A 46 -3.53 9.78 7.73
N ASN A 47 -4.20 9.76 8.89
CA ASN A 47 -3.66 10.34 10.12
C ASN A 47 -2.63 9.42 10.82
N HIS A 48 -2.31 8.27 10.25
CA HIS A 48 -1.51 7.21 10.86
C HIS A 48 -0.49 6.65 9.86
N HIS A 49 0.60 6.13 10.41
CA HIS A 49 1.54 5.29 9.70
C HIS A 49 1.11 3.83 9.81
N LEU A 50 1.14 3.12 8.70
CA LEU A 50 0.78 1.70 8.62
C LEU A 50 2.01 0.83 8.39
N PHE A 51 2.25 -0.13 9.29
CA PHE A 51 3.26 -1.17 9.11
C PHE A 51 2.72 -2.27 8.18
N GLN A 52 2.73 -1.97 6.87
CA GLN A 52 2.20 -2.84 5.81
C GLN A 52 2.67 -4.31 5.84
N PRO A 53 3.90 -4.66 6.27
CA PRO A 53 4.34 -6.06 6.32
C PRO A 53 3.49 -7.00 7.19
N LEU A 54 2.64 -6.49 8.09
CA LEU A 54 1.74 -7.30 8.92
C LEU A 54 0.26 -7.13 8.54
N LEU A 55 -0.03 -6.41 7.47
CA LEU A 55 -1.40 -6.06 7.08
C LEU A 55 -2.24 -7.30 6.73
N TYR A 56 -1.61 -8.35 6.19
CA TYR A 56 -2.27 -9.62 5.91
C TYR A 56 -2.83 -10.29 7.17
N GLN A 57 -2.19 -10.10 8.33
CA GLN A 57 -2.67 -10.64 9.61
C GLN A 57 -3.90 -9.88 10.11
N VAL A 58 -4.06 -8.60 9.75
CA VAL A 58 -5.30 -7.87 10.00
C VAL A 58 -6.40 -8.37 9.08
N ALA A 59 -6.08 -8.63 7.80
CA ALA A 59 -7.02 -9.16 6.81
C ALA A 59 -7.53 -10.57 7.16
N THR A 60 -6.75 -11.37 7.88
CA THR A 60 -7.13 -12.71 8.33
C THR A 60 -7.53 -12.79 9.81
N ALA A 61 -7.79 -11.65 10.45
CA ALA A 61 -8.22 -11.54 11.85
C ALA A 61 -7.24 -12.08 12.92
N ALA A 62 -5.97 -12.27 12.57
CA ALA A 62 -4.91 -12.64 13.51
C ALA A 62 -4.41 -11.43 14.33
N LEU A 63 -4.36 -10.24 13.72
CA LEU A 63 -4.03 -8.97 14.36
C LEU A 63 -5.17 -7.96 14.24
N SER A 64 -5.16 -6.95 15.11
CA SER A 64 -6.04 -5.79 14.99
C SER A 64 -5.31 -4.63 14.30
N ALA A 65 -6.06 -3.75 13.64
CA ALA A 65 -5.48 -2.58 12.96
C ALA A 65 -4.61 -1.70 13.88
N PRO A 66 -5.02 -1.39 15.14
CA PRO A 66 -4.18 -0.65 16.08
C PRO A 66 -2.85 -1.32 16.44
N ASP A 67 -2.71 -2.64 16.27
CA ASP A 67 -1.45 -3.35 16.56
C ASP A 67 -0.34 -2.99 15.55
N ILE A 68 -0.72 -2.47 14.37
CA ILE A 68 0.19 -2.22 13.24
C ILE A 68 0.09 -0.79 12.68
N ALA A 69 -0.69 0.08 13.33
CA ALA A 69 -0.94 1.45 12.90
C ALA A 69 -0.77 2.44 14.05
N GLU A 70 -0.01 3.52 13.83
CA GLU A 70 0.28 4.53 14.87
C GLU A 70 0.06 5.93 14.31
N PRO A 71 -0.62 6.83 15.04
CA PRO A 71 -0.82 8.20 14.59
C PRO A 71 0.50 8.90 14.23
N ILE A 72 0.57 9.52 13.05
CA ILE A 72 1.78 10.22 12.57
C ILE A 72 2.18 11.31 13.58
N ARG A 73 1.19 12.04 14.11
CA ARG A 73 1.37 13.06 15.16
C ARG A 73 2.03 12.50 16.42
N LYS A 74 1.73 11.26 16.80
CA LYS A 74 2.33 10.63 17.98
C LYS A 74 3.78 10.23 17.70
N ILE A 75 4.08 9.71 16.51
CA ILE A 75 5.45 9.35 16.10
C ILE A 75 6.37 10.58 16.08
N LEU A 76 5.86 11.69 15.55
CA LEU A 76 6.64 12.92 15.31
C LEU A 76 6.51 13.95 16.43
N GLY A 77 5.59 13.78 17.39
CA GLY A 77 5.26 14.78 18.42
C GLY A 77 6.39 15.14 19.38
N ARG A 78 7.49 14.38 19.40
CA ARG A 78 8.71 14.72 20.12
C ARG A 78 9.61 15.76 19.40
N TYR A 79 9.29 16.12 18.16
CA TYR A 79 10.05 17.06 17.34
C TYR A 79 9.20 18.34 17.14
N PRO A 80 9.44 19.41 17.92
CA PRO A 80 8.65 20.64 17.84
C PRO A 80 8.70 21.34 16.48
N SER A 81 9.77 21.11 15.70
CA SER A 81 9.94 21.68 14.35
C SER A 81 9.16 20.94 13.25
N VAL A 82 8.47 19.83 13.59
CA VAL A 82 7.76 19.00 12.61
C VAL A 82 6.25 19.28 12.68
N GLN A 83 5.71 19.83 11.60
CA GLN A 83 4.27 20.02 11.43
C GLN A 83 3.67 18.83 10.69
N VAL A 84 2.54 18.31 11.18
CA VAL A 84 1.76 17.26 10.51
C VAL A 84 0.44 17.85 10.03
N LEU A 85 0.15 17.70 8.74
CA LEU A 85 -1.12 18.06 8.11
C LEU A 85 -1.84 16.77 7.67
N PHE A 86 -3.12 16.69 7.99
CA PHE A 86 -4.00 15.67 7.44
C PHE A 86 -4.66 16.26 6.19
N GLY A 87 -4.40 15.68 5.03
CA GLY A 87 -4.88 16.21 3.77
C GLY A 87 -4.44 15.35 2.60
N ASP A 88 -5.26 15.31 1.56
CA ASP A 88 -4.93 14.61 0.32
C ASP A 88 -4.37 15.61 -0.69
N VAL A 89 -3.11 15.43 -1.10
CA VAL A 89 -2.49 16.27 -2.13
C VAL A 89 -2.98 15.80 -3.49
N THR A 90 -3.68 16.68 -4.21
CA THR A 90 -4.27 16.38 -5.51
C THR A 90 -3.50 17.01 -6.66
N GLU A 91 -2.76 18.09 -6.41
CA GLU A 91 -2.01 18.82 -7.45
C GLU A 91 -0.61 19.25 -6.99
N ILE A 92 0.36 19.18 -7.91
CA ILE A 92 1.69 19.78 -7.80
C ILE A 92 1.83 20.86 -8.86
N VAL A 93 1.88 22.12 -8.45
CA VAL A 93 2.10 23.27 -9.34
C VAL A 93 3.56 23.69 -9.24
N THR A 94 4.41 23.12 -10.11
CA THR A 94 5.87 23.23 -10.03
C THR A 94 6.39 24.65 -10.26
N GLU A 95 5.75 25.41 -11.15
CA GLU A 95 6.14 26.79 -11.51
C GLU A 95 5.94 27.74 -10.34
N ALA A 96 4.84 27.56 -9.61
CA ALA A 96 4.50 28.35 -8.42
C ALA A 96 5.09 27.77 -7.12
N ARG A 97 5.62 26.54 -7.16
CA ARG A 97 6.09 25.76 -6.01
C ARG A 97 5.02 25.61 -4.92
N ILE A 98 3.84 25.17 -5.34
CA ILE A 98 2.67 24.99 -4.47
C ILE A 98 2.10 23.59 -4.65
N LEU A 99 1.66 22.99 -3.55
CA LEU A 99 0.78 21.83 -3.54
C LEU A 99 -0.66 22.28 -3.34
N VAL A 100 -1.61 21.64 -4.02
CA VAL A 100 -3.05 21.84 -3.79
C VAL A 100 -3.60 20.59 -3.10
N LEU A 101 -4.30 20.81 -1.99
CA LEU A 101 -5.04 19.75 -1.28
C LEU A 101 -6.45 19.61 -1.85
N ALA A 102 -7.07 18.46 -1.62
CA ALA A 102 -8.42 18.15 -2.09
C ALA A 102 -9.50 19.15 -1.64
N ASP A 103 -9.28 19.86 -0.53
CA ASP A 103 -10.18 20.92 -0.02
C ASP A 103 -9.90 22.32 -0.60
N GLY A 104 -8.97 22.42 -1.56
CA GLY A 104 -8.52 23.67 -2.17
C GLY A 104 -7.44 24.41 -1.40
N THR A 105 -7.01 23.91 -0.23
CA THR A 105 -5.91 24.51 0.53
C THR A 105 -4.61 24.42 -0.27
N THR A 106 -3.89 25.54 -0.37
CA THR A 106 -2.58 25.60 -1.02
C THR A 106 -1.45 25.58 0.00
N VAL A 107 -0.47 24.71 -0.19
CA VAL A 107 0.73 24.61 0.66
C VAL A 107 1.98 24.93 -0.15
N PRO A 108 2.67 26.05 0.10
CA PRO A 108 3.86 26.40 -0.64
C PRO A 108 5.09 25.63 -0.13
N TYR A 109 6.04 25.35 -1.02
CA TYR A 109 7.28 24.68 -0.70
C TYR A 109 8.49 25.38 -1.35
N ASP A 110 9.66 25.19 -0.75
CA ASP A 110 10.95 25.47 -1.38
C ASP A 110 11.69 24.16 -1.70
N ILE A 111 11.46 23.10 -0.90
CA ILE A 111 11.89 21.72 -1.15
C ILE A 111 10.70 20.78 -1.00
N LEU A 112 10.47 19.92 -1.99
CA LEU A 112 9.38 18.94 -2.01
C LEU A 112 9.95 17.52 -1.98
N VAL A 113 9.42 16.67 -1.10
CA VAL A 113 9.74 15.24 -1.04
C VAL A 113 8.47 14.42 -1.28
N LEU A 114 8.43 13.66 -2.37
CA LEU A 114 7.34 12.78 -2.74
C LEU A 114 7.62 11.36 -2.23
N ALA A 115 6.83 10.92 -1.25
CA ALA A 115 6.93 9.62 -0.60
C ALA A 115 5.55 8.92 -0.52
N THR A 116 4.73 9.10 -1.57
CA THR A 116 3.32 8.67 -1.63
C THR A 116 3.10 7.18 -1.86
N GLY A 117 4.17 6.40 -1.99
CA GLY A 117 4.10 4.94 -2.08
C GLY A 117 3.47 4.41 -3.37
N SER A 118 2.79 3.27 -3.27
CA SER A 118 2.24 2.54 -4.40
C SER A 118 0.79 2.11 -4.18
N GLN A 119 0.06 1.95 -5.27
CA GLN A 119 -1.30 1.41 -5.33
C GLN A 119 -1.31 0.06 -6.06
N PRO A 120 -2.33 -0.80 -5.87
CA PRO A 120 -2.48 -2.00 -6.67
C PRO A 120 -2.51 -1.66 -8.16
N PHE A 121 -1.88 -2.49 -8.99
CA PHE A 121 -1.84 -2.33 -10.44
C PHE A 121 -2.49 -3.53 -11.11
N TYR A 122 -3.56 -3.29 -11.87
CA TYR A 122 -4.36 -4.35 -12.51
C TYR A 122 -4.00 -4.56 -13.99
N PHE A 123 -2.81 -4.11 -14.42
CA PHE A 123 -2.29 -4.32 -15.77
C PHE A 123 -3.25 -3.83 -16.89
N GLY A 124 -3.95 -2.72 -16.65
CA GLY A 124 -4.93 -2.14 -17.58
C GLY A 124 -6.38 -2.61 -17.36
N GLN A 125 -6.63 -3.53 -16.43
CA GLN A 125 -7.96 -4.05 -16.08
C GLN A 125 -8.48 -3.44 -14.78
N GLU A 126 -8.50 -2.10 -14.67
CA GLU A 126 -8.86 -1.38 -13.44
C GLU A 126 -10.29 -1.68 -12.94
N SER A 127 -11.18 -2.19 -13.81
CA SER A 127 -12.52 -2.66 -13.41
C SER A 127 -12.47 -3.82 -12.41
N TRP A 128 -11.40 -4.63 -12.41
CA TRP A 128 -11.21 -5.75 -11.48
C TRP A 128 -11.10 -5.30 -10.03
N ALA A 129 -10.63 -4.09 -9.76
CA ALA A 129 -10.48 -3.56 -8.40
C ALA A 129 -11.79 -3.58 -7.58
N ARG A 130 -12.95 -3.53 -8.26
CA ARG A 130 -14.27 -3.55 -7.61
C ARG A 130 -14.58 -4.91 -6.96
N VAL A 131 -14.15 -5.99 -7.61
CA VAL A 131 -14.47 -7.37 -7.22
C VAL A 131 -13.28 -8.11 -6.63
N CYS A 132 -12.06 -7.67 -6.92
CA CYS A 132 -10.81 -8.25 -6.45
C CYS A 132 -9.95 -7.19 -5.76
N PRO A 133 -10.18 -6.93 -4.46
CA PRO A 133 -9.43 -5.91 -3.74
C PRO A 133 -7.96 -6.31 -3.57
N GLY A 134 -7.09 -5.31 -3.61
CA GLY A 134 -5.71 -5.42 -3.15
C GLY A 134 -5.61 -5.33 -1.63
N LEU A 135 -4.38 -5.34 -1.10
CA LEU A 135 -4.10 -5.23 0.34
C LEU A 135 -3.04 -4.16 0.59
N LYS A 136 -3.46 -2.90 0.72
CA LYS A 136 -2.57 -1.74 0.94
C LYS A 136 -2.98 -0.85 2.12
N THR A 137 -4.26 -0.84 2.48
CA THR A 137 -4.83 0.01 3.53
C THR A 137 -5.49 -0.81 4.64
N ILE A 138 -5.82 -0.16 5.77
CA ILE A 138 -6.58 -0.80 6.86
C ILE A 138 -7.99 -1.14 6.37
N GLU A 139 -8.57 -0.29 5.54
CA GLU A 139 -9.87 -0.44 4.91
C GLU A 139 -9.89 -1.69 4.01
N ASP A 140 -8.84 -1.91 3.21
CA ASP A 140 -8.68 -3.14 2.43
C ASP A 140 -8.69 -4.38 3.33
N ALA A 141 -7.89 -4.36 4.39
CA ALA A 141 -7.79 -5.48 5.33
C ALA A 141 -9.13 -5.76 6.01
N ARG A 142 -9.88 -4.71 6.41
CA ARG A 142 -11.22 -4.86 7.00
C ARG A 142 -12.22 -5.41 6.00
N THR A 143 -12.18 -4.95 4.75
CA THR A 143 -13.07 -5.42 3.67
C THR A 143 -12.81 -6.89 3.38
N ILE A 144 -11.54 -7.27 3.21
CA ILE A 144 -11.13 -8.66 2.97
C ILE A 144 -11.56 -9.55 4.12
N ARG A 145 -11.30 -9.15 5.37
CA ARG A 145 -11.71 -9.89 6.57
C ARG A 145 -13.23 -10.11 6.60
N SER A 146 -14.00 -9.06 6.33
CA SER A 146 -15.46 -9.12 6.38
C SER A 146 -16.01 -10.04 5.30
N ARG A 147 -15.54 -9.90 4.05
CA ARG A 147 -15.93 -10.79 2.94
C ARG A 147 -15.56 -12.25 3.20
N LEU A 148 -14.36 -12.47 3.75
CA LEU A 148 -13.88 -13.80 4.10
C LEU A 148 -14.77 -14.46 5.17
N LEU A 149 -15.03 -13.78 6.29
CA LEU A 149 -15.88 -14.34 7.35
C LEU A 149 -17.34 -14.53 6.89
N LEU A 150 -17.91 -13.55 6.16
CA LEU A 150 -19.26 -13.65 5.61
C LEU A 150 -19.41 -14.82 4.63
N SER A 151 -18.37 -15.18 3.88
CA SER A 151 -18.43 -16.34 2.98
C SER A 151 -18.68 -17.64 3.74
N PHE A 152 -18.07 -17.81 4.92
CA PHE A 152 -18.31 -18.96 5.79
C PHE A 152 -19.71 -18.94 6.42
N GLU A 153 -20.19 -17.77 6.88
CA GLU A 153 -21.55 -17.62 7.41
C GLU A 153 -22.61 -17.95 6.35
N HIS A 154 -22.40 -17.51 5.10
CA HIS A 154 -23.29 -17.85 4.00
C HIS A 154 -23.23 -19.34 3.66
N ALA A 155 -22.04 -19.95 3.69
CA ALA A 155 -21.86 -21.38 3.42
C ALA A 155 -22.56 -22.25 4.49
N GLU A 156 -22.52 -21.84 5.77
CA GLU A 156 -23.22 -22.53 6.86
C GLU A 156 -24.74 -22.51 6.71
N ARG A 157 -25.28 -21.42 6.13
CA ARG A 157 -26.71 -21.20 5.96
C ARG A 157 -27.30 -21.91 4.75
N THR A 158 -26.55 -22.03 3.65
CA THR A 158 -27.06 -22.68 2.44
C THR A 158 -27.08 -24.20 2.58
N THR A 159 -28.06 -24.85 1.94
CA THR A 159 -28.16 -26.31 1.86
C THR A 159 -27.72 -26.85 0.50
N ASP A 160 -27.43 -25.98 -0.48
CA ASP A 160 -26.93 -26.38 -1.80
C ASP A 160 -25.43 -26.70 -1.73
N PRO A 161 -25.01 -27.95 -1.98
CA PRO A 161 -23.59 -28.33 -1.94
C PRO A 161 -22.72 -27.59 -2.96
N VAL A 162 -23.26 -27.20 -4.11
CA VAL A 162 -22.51 -26.47 -5.15
C VAL A 162 -22.20 -25.07 -4.65
N GLU A 163 -23.21 -24.37 -4.14
CA GLU A 163 -23.06 -23.04 -3.58
C GLU A 163 -22.16 -23.04 -2.32
N GLN A 164 -22.30 -24.05 -1.44
CA GLN A 164 -21.37 -24.24 -0.32
C GLN A 164 -19.92 -24.34 -0.79
N SER A 165 -19.65 -25.16 -1.81
CA SER A 165 -18.30 -25.32 -2.35
C SER A 165 -17.76 -24.02 -2.93
N ARG A 166 -18.60 -23.24 -3.63
CA ARG A 166 -18.20 -21.93 -4.18
C ARG A 166 -17.87 -20.95 -3.06
N LEU A 167 -18.72 -20.85 -2.05
CA LEU A 167 -18.54 -19.97 -0.89
C LEU A 167 -17.31 -20.34 -0.05
N MET A 168 -16.85 -21.59 -0.15
CA MET A 168 -15.63 -22.10 0.48
C MET A 168 -14.41 -22.15 -0.46
N THR A 169 -14.46 -21.46 -1.61
CA THR A 169 -13.33 -21.36 -2.54
C THR A 169 -12.80 -19.92 -2.59
N ILE A 170 -11.51 -19.75 -2.35
CA ILE A 170 -10.83 -18.45 -2.32
C ILE A 170 -9.68 -18.45 -3.32
N ALA A 171 -9.60 -17.41 -4.15
CA ALA A 171 -8.50 -17.23 -5.09
C ALA A 171 -7.62 -16.03 -4.70
N ILE A 172 -6.31 -16.17 -4.91
CA ILE A 172 -5.31 -15.14 -4.68
C ILE A 172 -4.47 -15.04 -5.95
N ILE A 173 -4.42 -13.84 -6.53
CA ILE A 173 -3.71 -13.57 -7.78
C ILE A 173 -2.38 -12.90 -7.45
N GLY A 174 -1.27 -13.59 -7.70
CA GLY A 174 0.10 -13.14 -7.48
C GLY A 174 0.83 -13.94 -6.40
N GLY A 175 1.92 -14.59 -6.78
CA GLY A 175 2.79 -15.42 -5.95
C GLY A 175 3.98 -14.67 -5.32
N GLY A 176 3.89 -13.35 -5.21
CA GLY A 176 4.82 -12.53 -4.43
C GLY A 176 4.64 -12.69 -2.92
N PRO A 177 5.42 -11.97 -2.08
CA PRO A 177 5.35 -12.06 -0.63
C PRO A 177 3.91 -11.93 -0.09
N THR A 178 3.19 -10.89 -0.49
CA THR A 178 1.81 -10.64 -0.04
C THR A 178 0.85 -11.80 -0.36
N GLY A 179 0.93 -12.38 -1.56
CA GLY A 179 0.03 -13.47 -1.94
C GLY A 179 0.35 -14.77 -1.23
N VAL A 180 1.64 -15.07 -1.03
CA VAL A 180 2.10 -16.22 -0.23
C VAL A 180 1.67 -16.08 1.24
N GLU A 181 1.81 -14.89 1.82
CA GLU A 181 1.41 -14.58 3.20
C GLU A 181 -0.10 -14.68 3.41
N LEU A 182 -0.89 -14.15 2.45
CA LEU A 182 -2.34 -14.30 2.45
C LEU A 182 -2.77 -15.76 2.33
N ALA A 183 -2.19 -16.52 1.40
CA ALA A 183 -2.54 -17.92 1.17
C ALA A 183 -2.29 -18.78 2.42
N GLY A 184 -1.10 -18.62 3.03
CA GLY A 184 -0.75 -19.29 4.28
C GLY A 184 -1.69 -18.93 5.42
N SER A 185 -1.95 -17.63 5.60
CA SER A 185 -2.78 -17.13 6.70
C SER A 185 -4.25 -17.54 6.59
N ILE A 186 -4.80 -17.58 5.37
CA ILE A 186 -6.17 -18.05 5.12
C ILE A 186 -6.25 -19.57 5.33
N ALA A 187 -5.23 -20.33 4.92
CA ALA A 187 -5.16 -21.76 5.19
C ALA A 187 -5.17 -22.05 6.69
N GLU A 188 -4.40 -21.29 7.46
CA GLU A 188 -4.39 -21.41 8.92
C GLU A 188 -5.71 -21.06 9.57
N LEU A 189 -6.29 -19.91 9.18
CA LEU A 189 -7.57 -19.45 9.70
C LEU A 189 -8.65 -20.52 9.48
N SER A 190 -8.78 -21.01 8.25
CA SER A 190 -9.80 -22.00 7.88
C SER A 190 -9.60 -23.34 8.59
N ARG A 191 -8.36 -23.85 8.69
CA ARG A 191 -8.08 -25.21 9.20
C ARG A 191 -7.93 -25.30 10.71
N HIS A 192 -7.58 -24.22 11.38
CA HIS A 192 -7.32 -24.26 12.83
C HIS A 192 -8.29 -23.38 13.60
N THR A 193 -8.55 -22.17 13.11
CA THR A 193 -9.34 -21.20 13.87
C THR A 193 -10.85 -21.41 13.66
N LEU A 194 -11.29 -21.63 12.42
CA LEU A 194 -12.72 -21.77 12.08
C LEU A 194 -13.22 -23.22 12.14
N ALA A 195 -12.33 -24.20 12.12
CA ALA A 195 -12.60 -25.64 12.14
C ALA A 195 -13.74 -26.08 13.09
N ARG A 196 -13.82 -25.47 14.28
CA ARG A 196 -14.78 -25.84 15.34
C ARG A 196 -15.97 -24.89 15.50
N ASP A 197 -16.05 -23.86 14.67
CA ASP A 197 -17.04 -22.79 14.84
C ASP A 197 -18.32 -23.05 14.03
N PHE A 198 -18.25 -23.90 13.00
CA PHE A 198 -19.35 -24.21 12.09
C PHE A 198 -19.86 -25.65 12.26
N ARG A 199 -21.15 -25.91 11.95
CA ARG A 199 -21.80 -27.21 12.17
C ARG A 199 -22.21 -27.90 10.86
N ASN A 200 -22.61 -27.12 9.86
CA ASN A 200 -23.08 -27.63 8.57
C ASN A 200 -21.97 -27.68 7.52
N ILE A 201 -20.94 -26.84 7.65
CA ILE A 201 -19.76 -26.87 6.78
C ILE A 201 -18.52 -27.38 7.51
N ARG A 202 -17.48 -27.71 6.72
CA ARG A 202 -16.15 -28.09 7.21
C ARG A 202 -15.11 -27.08 6.72
N PRO A 203 -14.85 -25.99 7.46
CA PRO A 203 -13.91 -24.94 7.04
C PRO A 203 -12.51 -25.47 6.68
N GLU A 204 -12.09 -26.60 7.23
CA GLU A 204 -10.81 -27.24 6.90
C GLU A 204 -10.72 -27.69 5.44
N LYS A 205 -11.87 -27.88 4.78
CA LYS A 205 -11.99 -28.22 3.36
C LYS A 205 -12.00 -27.00 2.44
N THR A 206 -11.76 -25.79 2.96
CA THR A 206 -11.67 -24.57 2.15
C THR A 206 -10.62 -24.75 1.06
N ARG A 207 -11.04 -24.55 -0.18
CA ARG A 207 -10.19 -24.58 -1.37
C ARG A 207 -9.53 -23.23 -1.54
N ILE A 208 -8.20 -23.19 -1.51
CA ILE A 208 -7.42 -21.95 -1.62
C ILE A 208 -6.52 -22.07 -2.84
N ILE A 209 -6.68 -21.16 -3.80
CA ILE A 209 -5.98 -21.20 -5.09
C ILE A 209 -5.05 -19.99 -5.17
N LEU A 210 -3.74 -20.22 -5.26
CA LEU A 210 -2.72 -19.19 -5.47
C LEU A 210 -2.26 -19.24 -6.92
N VAL A 211 -2.61 -18.22 -7.70
CA VAL A 211 -2.28 -18.12 -9.13
C VAL A 211 -1.06 -17.24 -9.31
N GLU A 212 -0.05 -17.72 -10.03
CA GLU A 212 1.17 -16.98 -10.36
C GLU A 212 1.50 -17.13 -11.84
N ALA A 213 1.72 -15.99 -12.50
CA ALA A 213 2.02 -15.92 -13.93
C ALA A 213 3.38 -16.54 -14.28
N GLY A 214 4.36 -16.38 -13.40
CA GLY A 214 5.71 -16.89 -13.54
C GLY A 214 5.86 -18.34 -13.09
N GLU A 215 7.08 -18.85 -13.26
CA GLU A 215 7.41 -20.26 -12.98
C GLU A 215 7.64 -20.57 -11.50
N ARG A 216 7.73 -19.54 -10.64
CA ARG A 216 8.08 -19.68 -9.22
C ARG A 216 7.37 -18.64 -8.36
N LEU A 217 6.95 -19.08 -7.17
CA LEU A 217 6.62 -18.16 -6.07
C LEU A 217 7.85 -17.41 -5.60
N LEU A 218 7.66 -16.21 -5.05
CA LEU A 218 8.72 -15.41 -4.46
C LEU A 218 9.93 -15.27 -5.40
N ALA A 219 9.70 -14.88 -6.66
CA ALA A 219 10.72 -14.89 -7.71
C ALA A 219 11.99 -14.09 -7.37
N GLY A 220 11.88 -13.08 -6.49
CA GLY A 220 12.99 -12.30 -5.95
C GLY A 220 13.86 -13.00 -4.89
N PHE A 221 13.54 -14.25 -4.53
CA PHE A 221 14.34 -15.09 -3.65
C PHE A 221 15.08 -16.20 -4.42
N ALA A 222 16.11 -16.77 -3.80
CA ALA A 222 16.79 -17.95 -4.31
C ALA A 222 15.81 -19.10 -4.67
N PRO A 223 16.01 -19.82 -5.80
CA PRO A 223 15.10 -20.87 -6.27
C PRO A 223 14.76 -21.95 -5.23
N GLU A 224 15.70 -22.29 -4.35
CA GLU A 224 15.48 -23.26 -3.29
C GLU A 224 14.51 -22.78 -2.21
N LEU A 225 14.47 -21.47 -1.92
CA LEU A 225 13.53 -20.84 -1.00
C LEU A 225 12.14 -20.75 -1.62
N SER A 226 12.05 -20.41 -2.92
CA SER A 226 10.80 -20.48 -3.69
C SER A 226 10.20 -21.88 -3.65
N ARG A 227 11.02 -22.92 -3.89
CA ARG A 227 10.58 -24.31 -3.85
C ARG A 227 10.08 -24.71 -2.46
N TYR A 228 10.80 -24.30 -1.41
CA TYR A 228 10.37 -24.54 -0.02
C TYR A 228 9.02 -23.88 0.28
N ALA A 229 8.83 -22.63 -0.12
CA ALA A 229 7.58 -21.90 0.09
C ALA A 229 6.39 -22.60 -0.59
N ARG A 230 6.57 -23.01 -1.86
CA ARG A 230 5.57 -23.79 -2.60
C ARG A 230 5.19 -25.07 -1.85
N LEU A 231 6.18 -25.92 -1.52
CA LEU A 231 5.93 -27.20 -0.85
C LEU A 231 5.23 -27.02 0.51
N ARG A 232 5.54 -25.93 1.24
CA ARG A 232 4.83 -25.64 2.49
C ARG A 232 3.38 -25.20 2.26
N LEU A 233 3.11 -24.33 1.30
CA LEU A 233 1.72 -23.96 0.97
C LEU A 233 0.92 -25.18 0.52
N GLU A 234 1.49 -26.02 -0.35
CA GLU A 234 0.85 -27.26 -0.80
C GLU A 234 0.57 -28.21 0.38
N SER A 235 1.49 -28.33 1.34
CA SER A 235 1.26 -29.11 2.57
C SER A 235 0.22 -28.51 3.52
N LEU A 236 -0.10 -27.22 3.36
CA LEU A 236 -1.25 -26.57 4.02
C LEU A 236 -2.54 -26.73 3.18
N GLY A 237 -2.50 -27.44 2.06
CA GLY A 237 -3.65 -27.66 1.18
C GLY A 237 -4.00 -26.45 0.31
N VAL A 238 -3.03 -25.58 0.01
CA VAL A 238 -3.16 -24.53 -1.00
C VAL A 238 -2.83 -25.10 -2.37
N GLU A 239 -3.70 -24.87 -3.34
CA GLU A 239 -3.47 -25.19 -4.75
C GLU A 239 -2.63 -24.09 -5.39
N VAL A 240 -1.40 -24.40 -5.80
CA VAL A 240 -0.49 -23.43 -6.41
C VAL A 240 -0.48 -23.61 -7.93
N ALA A 241 -1.02 -22.63 -8.65
CA ALA A 241 -1.08 -22.60 -10.11
C ALA A 241 0.00 -21.67 -10.68
N LEU A 242 1.18 -22.23 -11.00
CA LEU A 242 2.30 -21.50 -11.60
C LEU A 242 2.18 -21.48 -13.14
N GLY A 243 2.84 -20.52 -13.78
CA GLY A 243 2.84 -20.38 -15.24
C GLY A 243 1.47 -20.00 -15.84
N ASN A 244 0.53 -19.60 -14.99
CA ASN A 244 -0.84 -19.29 -15.39
C ASN A 244 -1.16 -17.85 -15.04
N ARG A 245 -1.56 -17.06 -16.04
CA ARG A 245 -2.08 -15.72 -15.83
C ARG A 245 -3.59 -15.82 -15.60
N VAL A 246 -4.12 -14.94 -14.75
CA VAL A 246 -5.57 -14.74 -14.70
C VAL A 246 -6.02 -14.05 -15.98
N GLU A 247 -7.05 -14.60 -16.61
CA GLU A 247 -7.61 -14.13 -17.89
C GLU A 247 -8.80 -13.20 -17.65
N ALA A 248 -9.66 -13.57 -16.69
CA ALA A 248 -10.82 -12.80 -16.29
C ALA A 248 -11.07 -12.92 -14.79
N ILE A 249 -11.59 -11.84 -14.21
CA ILE A 249 -12.05 -11.78 -12.82
C ILE A 249 -13.45 -11.19 -12.81
N GLU A 250 -14.38 -11.94 -12.24
CA GLU A 250 -15.76 -11.52 -12.00
C GLU A 250 -16.09 -11.66 -10.50
N ALA A 251 -17.28 -11.24 -10.10
CA ALA A 251 -17.65 -11.20 -8.68
C ALA A 251 -17.57 -12.56 -7.97
N HIS A 252 -17.86 -13.65 -8.69
CA HIS A 252 -18.00 -15.00 -8.11
C HIS A 252 -17.26 -16.08 -8.90
N GLN A 253 -16.38 -15.69 -9.82
CA GLN A 253 -15.57 -16.62 -10.60
C GLN A 253 -14.31 -15.96 -11.13
N ILE A 254 -13.30 -16.79 -11.40
CA ILE A 254 -12.09 -16.41 -12.13
C ILE A 254 -11.89 -17.33 -13.32
N THR A 255 -11.21 -16.84 -14.35
CA THR A 255 -10.78 -17.66 -15.48
C THR A 255 -9.27 -17.76 -15.50
N VAL A 256 -8.74 -18.99 -15.45
CA VAL A 256 -7.30 -19.29 -15.42
C VAL A 256 -7.04 -20.53 -16.26
N GLY A 257 -6.14 -20.43 -17.24
CA GLY A 257 -5.80 -21.56 -18.12
C GLY A 257 -7.01 -22.05 -18.92
N GLY A 258 -7.88 -21.14 -19.34
CA GLY A 258 -9.16 -21.44 -20.00
C GLY A 258 -10.23 -22.10 -19.12
N GLN A 259 -9.98 -22.31 -17.82
CA GLN A 259 -10.96 -22.89 -16.89
C GLN A 259 -11.65 -21.81 -16.08
N VAL A 260 -12.99 -21.88 -16.02
CA VAL A 260 -13.81 -21.04 -15.14
C VAL A 260 -13.90 -21.71 -13.77
N ILE A 261 -13.46 -21.01 -12.74
CA ILE A 261 -13.43 -21.50 -11.36
C ILE A 261 -14.35 -20.63 -10.50
N PRO A 262 -15.46 -21.18 -9.98
CA PRO A 262 -16.32 -20.46 -9.05
C PRO A 262 -15.59 -20.18 -7.72
N VAL A 263 -15.71 -18.95 -7.23
CA VAL A 263 -15.07 -18.51 -5.98
C VAL A 263 -16.00 -17.61 -5.16
N ALA A 264 -15.77 -17.56 -3.87
CA ALA A 264 -16.41 -16.61 -2.96
C ALA A 264 -15.71 -15.25 -3.01
N LEU A 265 -14.38 -15.28 -3.10
CA LEU A 265 -13.51 -14.12 -2.95
C LEU A 265 -12.27 -14.29 -3.83
N THR A 266 -11.90 -13.23 -4.53
CA THR A 266 -10.64 -13.11 -5.26
C THR A 266 -9.82 -11.97 -4.66
N LEU A 267 -8.54 -12.19 -4.37
CA LEU A 267 -7.64 -11.20 -3.75
C LEU A 267 -6.48 -10.85 -4.69
N TRP A 268 -6.16 -9.58 -4.82
CA TRP A 268 -5.09 -9.10 -5.69
C TRP A 268 -3.77 -8.91 -4.94
N ALA A 269 -2.71 -9.55 -5.44
CA ALA A 269 -1.34 -9.49 -4.90
C ALA A 269 -0.26 -9.53 -6.00
N ALA A 270 -0.61 -9.34 -7.28
CA ALA A 270 0.27 -9.59 -8.43
C ALA A 270 1.08 -8.38 -8.91
N GLY A 271 0.75 -7.17 -8.47
CA GLY A 271 1.42 -5.97 -8.97
C GLY A 271 1.02 -4.70 -8.26
N VAL A 272 1.96 -3.76 -8.21
CA VAL A 272 1.76 -2.41 -7.69
C VAL A 272 2.33 -1.40 -8.69
N ALA A 273 1.75 -0.21 -8.72
CA ALA A 273 2.23 0.94 -9.47
C ALA A 273 2.45 2.11 -8.53
N ALA A 274 3.37 3.00 -8.89
CA ALA A 274 3.59 4.25 -8.18
C ALA A 274 2.30 5.08 -8.10
N SER A 275 2.19 5.91 -7.06
CA SER A 275 1.11 6.89 -6.95
C SER A 275 1.06 7.80 -8.18
N PRO A 276 -0.12 8.07 -8.75
CA PRO A 276 -0.26 8.86 -9.98
C PRO A 276 0.15 10.33 -9.81
N LEU A 277 0.30 10.82 -8.57
CA LEU A 277 0.68 12.20 -8.28
C LEU A 277 2.00 12.60 -8.95
N VAL A 278 2.97 11.67 -9.04
CA VAL A 278 4.29 11.96 -9.66
C VAL A 278 4.22 12.20 -11.17
N ALA A 279 3.14 11.77 -11.83
CA ALA A 279 2.94 12.02 -13.26
C ALA A 279 2.74 13.51 -13.59
N GLN A 280 2.31 14.31 -12.62
CA GLN A 280 2.09 15.74 -12.80
C GLN A 280 3.39 16.53 -12.96
N LEU A 281 4.54 15.94 -12.61
CA LEU A 281 5.85 16.56 -12.79
C LEU A 281 6.26 16.70 -14.27
N GLY A 282 5.52 16.10 -15.21
CA GLY A 282 5.79 16.19 -16.65
C GLY A 282 7.07 15.46 -17.08
N VAL A 283 7.62 14.58 -16.23
CA VAL A 283 8.84 13.82 -16.49
C VAL A 283 8.53 12.39 -16.94
N GLY A 284 9.46 11.78 -17.66
CA GLY A 284 9.33 10.39 -18.09
C GLY A 284 9.19 9.41 -16.93
N LEU A 285 8.14 8.59 -16.97
CA LEU A 285 7.87 7.52 -16.00
C LEU A 285 8.21 6.15 -16.59
N ASP A 286 8.56 5.19 -15.74
CA ASP A 286 8.69 3.80 -16.16
C ASP A 286 7.31 3.12 -16.32
N ARG A 287 7.32 1.84 -16.73
CA ARG A 287 6.08 1.05 -16.90
C ARG A 287 5.26 0.91 -15.61
N GLY A 288 5.90 1.03 -14.44
CA GLY A 288 5.24 1.00 -13.13
C GLY A 288 4.84 2.38 -12.62
N GLY A 289 4.96 3.43 -13.43
CA GLY A 289 4.64 4.81 -13.07
C GLY A 289 5.70 5.49 -12.20
N ARG A 290 6.87 4.88 -12.00
CA ARG A 290 7.93 5.43 -11.15
C ARG A 290 8.67 6.54 -11.87
N VAL A 291 8.97 7.61 -11.14
CA VAL A 291 9.76 8.73 -11.63
C VAL A 291 11.25 8.44 -11.52
N LYS A 292 12.00 8.73 -12.59
CA LYS A 292 13.47 8.63 -12.57
C LYS A 292 14.06 9.70 -11.66
N VAL A 293 15.00 9.28 -10.81
CA VAL A 293 15.76 10.17 -9.94
C VAL A 293 17.26 10.08 -10.20
N GLU A 294 17.97 11.14 -9.86
CA GLU A 294 19.42 11.21 -9.81
C GLU A 294 19.97 10.39 -8.64
N SER A 295 21.31 10.24 -8.59
CA SER A 295 21.96 9.43 -7.55
C SER A 295 21.73 9.96 -6.13
N ASP A 296 21.43 11.25 -5.98
CA ASP A 296 21.11 11.91 -4.71
C ASP A 296 19.59 11.96 -4.41
N LEU A 297 18.78 11.25 -5.21
CA LEU A 297 17.33 11.11 -5.11
C LEU A 297 16.53 12.34 -5.59
N GLN A 298 17.18 13.34 -6.20
CA GLN A 298 16.49 14.43 -6.89
C GLN A 298 15.74 13.92 -8.12
N VAL A 299 14.55 14.45 -8.39
CA VAL A 299 13.82 14.15 -9.62
C VAL A 299 14.54 14.81 -10.79
N VAL A 300 14.79 14.04 -11.86
CA VAL A 300 15.46 14.55 -13.07
C VAL A 300 14.68 15.75 -13.63
N GLY A 301 15.34 16.89 -13.80
CA GLY A 301 14.74 18.13 -14.28
C GLY A 301 14.08 19.02 -13.21
N HIS A 302 14.01 18.56 -11.96
CA HIS A 302 13.39 19.29 -10.85
C HIS A 302 14.34 19.31 -9.63
N PRO A 303 15.28 20.27 -9.53
CA PRO A 303 16.33 20.27 -8.50
C PRO A 303 15.81 20.44 -7.06
N ASP A 304 14.59 20.96 -6.91
CA ASP A 304 13.94 21.20 -5.63
C ASP A 304 12.94 20.09 -5.26
N VAL A 305 12.81 19.04 -6.07
CA VAL A 305 11.87 17.93 -5.87
C VAL A 305 12.64 16.61 -5.74
N PHE A 306 12.28 15.84 -4.73
CA PHE A 306 12.85 14.52 -4.45
C PHE A 306 11.74 13.47 -4.50
N ALA A 307 12.07 12.25 -4.91
CA ALA A 307 11.14 11.12 -4.88
C ALA A 307 11.76 9.94 -4.15
N LEU A 308 10.99 9.31 -3.26
CA LEU A 308 11.46 8.22 -2.39
C LEU A 308 10.47 7.05 -2.32
N GLY A 309 10.98 5.88 -1.97
CA GLY A 309 10.20 4.65 -1.86
C GLY A 309 9.66 4.20 -3.21
N ASP A 310 8.46 3.63 -3.20
CA ASP A 310 7.90 2.97 -4.39
C ASP A 310 7.58 3.90 -5.56
N VAL A 311 7.60 5.23 -5.36
CA VAL A 311 7.41 6.20 -6.47
C VAL A 311 8.70 6.48 -7.24
N ALA A 312 9.87 6.16 -6.67
CA ALA A 312 11.15 6.48 -7.27
C ALA A 312 11.74 5.27 -8.00
N LEU A 313 12.23 5.51 -9.22
CA LEU A 313 13.08 4.58 -9.95
C LEU A 313 14.53 4.88 -9.59
N VAL A 314 15.05 4.16 -8.59
CA VAL A 314 16.47 4.14 -8.24
C VAL A 314 17.10 2.88 -8.80
N LEU A 315 18.25 3.01 -9.45
CA LEU A 315 19.03 1.88 -9.94
C LEU A 315 20.14 1.52 -8.96
N ASP A 316 20.41 0.23 -8.81
CA ASP A 316 21.58 -0.27 -8.08
C ASP A 316 22.88 -0.15 -8.91
N GLY A 317 24.01 -0.56 -8.34
CA GLY A 317 25.30 -0.54 -9.02
C GLY A 317 25.40 -1.42 -10.27
N ASN A 318 24.43 -2.32 -10.48
CA ASN A 318 24.33 -3.18 -11.68
C ASN A 318 23.30 -2.63 -12.69
N GLY A 319 22.78 -1.43 -12.47
CA GLY A 319 21.75 -0.81 -13.31
C GLY A 319 20.36 -1.43 -13.15
N GLN A 320 20.13 -2.25 -12.13
CA GLN A 320 18.82 -2.86 -11.87
C GLN A 320 17.98 -1.98 -10.95
N PRO A 321 16.67 -1.83 -11.20
CA PRO A 321 15.79 -1.10 -10.30
C PRO A 321 15.80 -1.69 -8.89
N LEU A 322 15.91 -0.84 -7.87
CA LEU A 322 15.71 -1.27 -6.48
C LEU A 322 14.27 -1.79 -6.30
N PRO A 323 14.09 -2.83 -5.48
CA PRO A 323 12.77 -3.40 -5.23
C PRO A 323 11.92 -2.49 -4.35
N GLY A 324 10.59 -2.51 -4.55
CA GLY A 324 9.62 -1.80 -3.70
C GLY A 324 9.49 -2.43 -2.31
N LEU A 325 10.47 -2.17 -1.45
CA LEU A 325 10.57 -2.71 -0.10
C LEU A 325 10.63 -1.60 0.95
N ALA A 326 10.00 -1.84 2.10
CA ALA A 326 10.02 -0.92 3.24
C ALA A 326 11.46 -0.56 3.70
N GLN A 327 12.41 -1.50 3.60
CA GLN A 327 13.81 -1.25 3.97
C GLN A 327 14.51 -0.26 3.02
N VAL A 328 14.17 -0.29 1.73
CA VAL A 328 14.70 0.66 0.74
C VAL A 328 14.13 2.04 1.04
N ALA A 329 12.82 2.14 1.20
CA ALA A 329 12.13 3.38 1.54
C ALA A 329 12.67 4.02 2.83
N LYS A 330 12.85 3.23 3.91
CA LYS A 330 13.44 3.71 5.17
C LYS A 330 14.86 4.26 4.98
N GLN A 331 15.73 3.51 4.30
CA GLN A 331 17.11 3.93 4.06
C GLN A 331 17.18 5.20 3.20
N GLN A 332 16.34 5.31 2.16
CA GLN A 332 16.24 6.52 1.34
C GLN A 332 15.81 7.72 2.19
N GLY A 333 14.80 7.56 3.04
CA GLY A 333 14.32 8.63 3.91
C GLY A 333 15.36 9.06 4.94
N GLU A 334 16.03 8.10 5.60
CA GLU A 334 17.12 8.40 6.54
C GLU A 334 18.30 9.09 5.85
N HIS A 335 18.67 8.65 4.64
CA HIS A 335 19.75 9.24 3.85
C HIS A 335 19.42 10.68 3.45
N LEU A 336 18.28 10.88 2.79
CA LEU A 336 17.89 12.20 2.30
C LEU A 336 17.69 13.19 3.44
N GLY A 337 17.01 12.80 4.52
CA GLY A 337 16.79 13.70 5.64
C GLY A 337 18.08 14.17 6.31
N LYS A 338 19.08 13.29 6.48
CA LYS A 338 20.41 13.67 6.99
C LYS A 338 21.22 14.51 5.99
N ALA A 339 21.07 14.24 4.69
CA ALA A 339 21.74 15.01 3.64
C ALA A 339 21.18 16.44 3.56
N LEU A 340 19.85 16.59 3.58
CA LEU A 340 19.18 17.89 3.61
C LEU A 340 19.54 18.68 4.86
N ALA A 341 19.59 18.05 6.02
CA ALA A 341 20.01 18.73 7.25
C ALA A 341 21.41 19.34 7.11
N ARG A 342 22.39 18.54 6.67
CA ARG A 342 23.76 19.03 6.43
C ARG A 342 23.84 20.10 5.35
N ARG A 343 23.06 19.98 4.27
CA ARG A 343 23.00 20.98 3.20
C ARG A 343 22.50 22.32 3.73
N ILE A 344 21.49 22.31 4.60
CA ILE A 344 20.88 23.53 5.15
C ILE A 344 21.81 24.17 6.18
N ASP A 345 22.43 23.37 7.05
CA ASP A 345 23.27 23.89 8.14
C ASP A 345 24.68 24.30 7.67
N ALA A 346 25.30 23.51 6.79
CA ALA A 346 26.71 23.65 6.41
C ALA A 346 26.94 23.96 4.92
N GLY A 347 25.88 23.98 4.09
CA GLY A 347 26.02 24.17 2.65
C GLY A 347 26.58 22.96 1.90
N ASP A 348 26.57 21.77 2.54
CA ASP A 348 27.08 20.53 1.96
C ASP A 348 26.36 20.14 0.66
N THR A 349 27.09 19.48 -0.24
CA THR A 349 26.51 18.83 -1.42
C THR A 349 25.74 17.58 -1.03
N LEU A 350 24.72 17.22 -1.82
CA LEU A 350 23.94 16.01 -1.57
C LEU A 350 24.74 14.77 -1.98
N PRO A 351 25.02 13.82 -1.06
CA PRO A 351 25.73 12.60 -1.38
C PRO A 351 24.83 11.61 -2.13
N ALA A 352 25.44 10.80 -2.99
CA ALA A 352 24.76 9.69 -3.65
C ALA A 352 24.19 8.69 -2.63
N PHE A 353 22.98 8.19 -2.90
CA PHE A 353 22.33 7.13 -2.14
C PHE A 353 22.86 5.77 -2.57
N VAL A 354 23.26 4.96 -1.58
CA VAL A 354 23.68 3.57 -1.78
C VAL A 354 22.86 2.67 -0.87
N PHE A 355 22.08 1.78 -1.48
CA PHE A 355 21.25 0.84 -0.74
C PHE A 355 22.10 -0.29 -0.13
N SER A 356 21.87 -0.55 1.16
CA SER A 356 22.46 -1.69 1.87
C SER A 356 21.38 -2.73 2.17
N ASN A 357 21.39 -3.86 1.48
CA ASN A 357 20.42 -4.93 1.72
C ASN A 357 20.69 -5.61 3.07
N ARG A 358 19.73 -5.50 4.00
CA ARG A 358 19.83 -6.11 5.34
C ARG A 358 19.22 -7.53 5.41
N GLY A 359 18.75 -8.04 4.28
CA GLY A 359 18.09 -9.32 4.13
C GLY A 359 16.62 -9.16 3.75
N ASN A 360 16.08 -10.18 3.07
CA ASN A 360 14.70 -10.28 2.64
C ASN A 360 14.03 -11.44 3.38
N THR A 361 12.75 -11.26 3.72
CA THR A 361 11.96 -12.28 4.41
C THR A 361 10.56 -12.37 3.87
N ALA A 362 9.99 -13.57 3.85
CA ALA A 362 8.57 -13.79 3.59
C ALA A 362 8.03 -14.89 4.50
N ILE A 363 6.82 -14.71 5.03
CA ILE A 363 6.11 -15.77 5.74
C ILE A 363 5.34 -16.62 4.75
N VAL A 364 5.45 -17.92 4.92
CA VAL A 364 4.67 -18.92 4.17
C VAL A 364 3.52 -19.44 5.02
N GLY A 365 3.73 -19.49 6.34
CA GLY A 365 2.75 -19.87 7.34
C GLY A 365 3.40 -20.00 8.71
N ARG A 366 2.69 -20.60 9.65
CA ARG A 366 3.09 -20.77 11.04
C ARG A 366 4.32 -21.66 11.11
N HIS A 367 5.34 -21.19 11.81
CA HIS A 367 6.66 -21.85 11.87
C HIS A 367 7.37 -22.01 10.51
N ALA A 368 6.88 -21.36 9.44
CA ALA A 368 7.40 -21.50 8.09
C ALA A 368 7.64 -20.12 7.46
N ALA A 369 8.90 -19.71 7.43
CA ALA A 369 9.33 -18.52 6.70
C ALA A 369 10.54 -18.84 5.82
N VAL A 370 10.86 -17.91 4.93
CA VAL A 370 12.11 -17.87 4.18
C VAL A 370 12.83 -16.58 4.52
N PHE A 371 14.15 -16.67 4.75
CA PHE A 371 15.03 -15.52 4.97
C PHE A 371 16.25 -15.65 4.08
N GLU A 372 16.64 -14.57 3.43
CA GLU A 372 17.82 -14.48 2.58
C GLU A 372 18.58 -13.19 2.84
N SER A 373 19.89 -13.28 3.13
CA SER A 373 20.78 -12.13 3.22
C SER A 373 22.17 -12.49 2.67
N GLY A 374 22.47 -12.01 1.46
CA GLY A 374 23.69 -12.37 0.75
C GLY A 374 23.79 -13.88 0.55
N ARG A 375 24.82 -14.52 1.14
CA ARG A 375 25.01 -15.98 1.08
C ARG A 375 24.21 -16.75 2.15
N LEU A 376 23.71 -16.07 3.17
CA LEU A 376 22.96 -16.70 4.25
C LEU A 376 21.52 -16.94 3.79
N LYS A 377 21.10 -18.20 3.85
CA LYS A 377 19.73 -18.62 3.51
C LYS A 377 19.19 -19.49 4.64
N LEU A 378 18.10 -19.05 5.24
CA LEU A 378 17.41 -19.76 6.31
C LEU A 378 15.99 -20.13 5.85
N LYS A 379 15.48 -21.27 6.33
CA LYS A 379 14.12 -21.73 6.03
C LYS A 379 13.45 -22.34 7.25
N GLY A 380 12.12 -22.41 7.22
CA GLY A 380 11.31 -23.06 8.25
C GLY A 380 11.40 -22.37 9.59
N TRP A 381 11.49 -23.15 10.67
CA TRP A 381 11.40 -22.64 12.02
C TRP A 381 12.49 -21.61 12.35
N PHE A 382 13.74 -21.83 11.92
CA PHE A 382 14.83 -20.87 12.18
C PHE A 382 14.64 -19.54 11.45
N ALA A 383 14.17 -19.58 10.19
CA ALA A 383 13.82 -18.36 9.46
C ALA A 383 12.61 -17.66 10.08
N TRP A 384 11.63 -18.42 10.55
CA TRP A 384 10.44 -17.89 11.21
C TRP A 384 10.79 -17.21 12.54
N SER A 385 11.67 -17.81 13.36
CA SER A 385 12.17 -17.20 14.60
C SER A 385 12.98 -15.94 14.34
N ALA A 386 13.87 -15.97 13.33
CA ALA A 386 14.61 -14.78 12.91
C ALA A 386 13.66 -13.68 12.40
N TRP A 387 12.67 -14.03 11.59
CA TRP A 387 11.63 -13.12 11.13
C TRP A 387 10.89 -12.49 12.31
N ALA A 388 10.46 -13.30 13.28
CA ALA A 388 9.73 -12.82 14.46
C ALA A 388 10.56 -11.82 15.26
N LEU A 389 11.83 -12.14 15.53
CA LEU A 389 12.75 -11.24 16.22
C LEU A 389 13.01 -9.94 15.44
N ILE A 390 13.25 -10.04 14.12
CA ILE A 390 13.49 -8.88 13.25
C ILE A 390 12.23 -8.01 13.15
N HIS A 391 11.04 -8.60 13.01
CA HIS A 391 9.80 -7.84 12.88
C HIS A 391 9.38 -7.20 14.20
N VAL A 392 9.57 -7.89 15.32
CA VAL A 392 9.47 -7.29 16.66
C VAL A 392 10.45 -6.13 16.81
N TYR A 393 11.69 -6.29 16.34
CA TYR A 393 12.68 -5.21 16.32
C TYR A 393 12.32 -4.07 15.36
N LEU A 394 11.76 -4.33 14.18
CA LEU A 394 11.35 -3.30 13.22
C LEU A 394 10.05 -2.60 13.66
N LEU A 395 9.23 -3.24 14.50
CA LEU A 395 8.17 -2.62 15.29
C LEU A 395 8.71 -1.69 16.39
N VAL A 396 10.03 -1.69 16.68
CA VAL A 396 10.65 -0.79 17.67
C VAL A 396 10.51 0.65 17.17
N GLY A 397 9.47 1.30 17.69
CA GLY A 397 8.91 2.57 17.24
C GLY A 397 7.48 2.74 17.75
N PHE A 398 6.75 1.62 17.91
CA PHE A 398 5.43 1.56 18.54
C PHE A 398 5.59 1.33 20.04
N GLN A 399 5.04 2.21 20.88
CA GLN A 399 5.23 2.14 22.35
C GLN A 399 4.68 0.83 22.96
N HIS A 400 3.71 0.18 22.32
CA HIS A 400 3.14 -1.11 22.75
C HIS A 400 3.99 -2.34 22.39
N ARG A 401 5.25 -2.16 21.96
CA ARG A 401 6.16 -3.23 21.51
C ARG A 401 6.17 -4.51 22.35
N VAL A 402 6.20 -4.41 23.67
CA VAL A 402 6.23 -5.59 24.56
C VAL A 402 4.85 -6.23 24.63
N GLN A 403 3.79 -5.42 24.72
CA GLN A 403 2.42 -5.92 24.74
C GLN A 403 2.01 -6.55 23.41
N VAL A 404 2.35 -5.95 22.26
CA VAL A 404 2.11 -6.54 20.94
C VAL A 404 2.93 -7.81 20.77
N SER A 405 4.20 -7.83 21.17
CA SER A 405 5.03 -9.03 21.07
C SER A 405 4.54 -10.15 21.99
N ILE A 406 4.11 -9.81 23.22
CA ILE A 406 3.53 -10.76 24.18
C ILE A 406 2.17 -11.22 23.69
N GLN A 407 1.26 -10.34 23.26
CA GLN A 407 -0.05 -10.72 22.71
C GLN A 407 0.10 -11.53 21.43
N TRP A 408 1.04 -11.19 20.57
CA TRP A 408 1.35 -11.97 19.37
C TRP A 408 1.89 -13.35 19.75
N LEU A 409 2.86 -13.42 20.68
CA LEU A 409 3.38 -14.68 21.21
C LEU A 409 2.31 -15.49 21.95
N TRP A 410 1.36 -14.83 22.62
CA TRP A 410 0.29 -15.46 23.37
C TRP A 410 -0.80 -15.99 22.46
N ARG A 411 -1.30 -15.20 21.49
CA ARG A 411 -2.18 -15.67 20.41
C ARG A 411 -1.53 -16.78 19.61
N TYR A 412 -0.22 -16.67 19.39
CA TYR A 412 0.55 -17.73 18.81
C TYR A 412 0.45 -18.98 19.69
N LEU A 413 0.93 -18.98 20.94
CA LEU A 413 0.98 -20.17 21.79
C LEU A 413 -0.41 -20.77 22.16
N THR A 414 -1.43 -19.94 22.31
CA THR A 414 -2.75 -20.35 22.84
C THR A 414 -3.79 -20.66 21.76
N TYR A 415 -3.48 -20.41 20.49
CA TYR A 415 -4.49 -20.40 19.41
C TYR A 415 -5.65 -19.43 19.70
N GLU A 416 -5.43 -18.41 20.54
CA GLU A 416 -6.50 -17.48 20.93
C GLU A 416 -7.03 -16.70 19.73
N ARG A 417 -8.35 -16.76 19.64
CA ARG A 417 -9.19 -16.20 18.59
C ARG A 417 -9.11 -14.68 18.66
N GLY A 418 -8.52 -14.03 17.65
CA GLY A 418 -8.68 -12.59 17.47
C GLY A 418 -10.16 -12.21 17.43
N ALA A 419 -10.50 -10.94 17.68
CA ALA A 419 -11.87 -10.45 17.59
C ALA A 419 -12.37 -10.59 16.14
N ARG A 420 -13.04 -11.71 15.84
CA ARG A 420 -13.64 -12.07 14.54
C ARG A 420 -15.00 -11.42 14.39
N LEU A 421 -15.02 -10.09 14.56
CA LEU A 421 -16.21 -9.29 14.44
C LEU A 421 -16.38 -8.87 12.98
N ILE A 422 -17.54 -9.21 12.42
CA ILE A 422 -18.04 -8.63 11.18
C ILE A 422 -18.65 -7.29 11.59
N ALA A 423 -17.90 -6.20 11.42
CA ALA A 423 -18.46 -4.88 11.63
C ALA A 423 -19.39 -4.57 10.46
N GLU A 424 -20.65 -4.24 10.74
CA GLU A 424 -21.57 -3.72 9.72
C GLU A 424 -21.02 -2.39 9.20
N GLU A 425 -20.58 -2.36 7.94
CA GLU A 425 -20.61 -1.11 7.18
C GLU A 425 -22.08 -0.83 6.87
N ARG A 426 -22.74 -0.08 7.75
CA ARG A 426 -23.96 0.63 7.36
C ARG A 426 -23.57 1.61 6.26
N VAL A 427 -23.80 1.23 5.02
CA VAL A 427 -24.00 2.20 3.95
C VAL A 427 -25.23 2.99 4.34
N GLU A 428 -25.07 4.22 4.82
CA GLU A 428 -26.20 5.10 5.06
C GLU A 428 -27.00 5.25 3.75
N PRO A 429 -28.30 4.92 3.73
CA PRO A 429 -29.14 5.21 2.58
C PRO A 429 -29.39 6.72 2.56
N GLY A 430 -28.48 7.48 1.94
CA GLY A 430 -28.61 8.94 1.86
C GLY A 430 -27.41 9.72 1.33
N SER A 431 -26.21 9.14 1.26
CA SER A 431 -25.05 9.84 0.67
C SER A 431 -25.08 9.70 -0.86
N LYS A 432 -25.65 10.70 -1.54
CA LYS A 432 -25.38 10.92 -2.97
C LYS A 432 -23.90 11.32 -3.11
N SER A 433 -23.00 10.34 -3.16
CA SER A 433 -21.75 10.54 -3.87
C SER A 433 -22.11 10.76 -5.34
N SER A 434 -21.98 12.01 -5.78
CA SER A 434 -22.29 12.38 -7.17
C SER A 434 -21.42 11.54 -8.11
N PRO A 435 -21.99 10.80 -9.07
CA PRO A 435 -21.22 10.25 -10.16
C PRO A 435 -20.61 11.41 -10.95
N GLY A 436 -19.38 11.22 -11.41
CA GLY A 436 -18.62 12.20 -12.17
C GLY A 436 -19.47 12.97 -13.17
N ALA A 437 -19.32 14.29 -13.15
CA ALA A 437 -19.90 15.16 -14.16
C ALA A 437 -19.49 14.65 -15.54
N ALA A 438 -20.47 14.19 -16.31
CA ALA A 438 -20.34 14.07 -17.75
C ALA A 438 -19.92 15.43 -18.32
N PRO A 439 -19.15 15.49 -19.43
CA PRO A 439 -18.81 16.75 -20.06
C PRO A 439 -20.12 17.49 -20.41
N ARG A 440 -20.31 18.66 -19.83
CA ARG A 440 -21.40 19.55 -20.23
C ARG A 440 -21.14 19.98 -21.67
N GLU A 441 -22.09 19.70 -22.56
CA GLU A 441 -22.14 20.33 -23.88
C GLU A 441 -22.10 21.85 -23.73
N PRO A 442 -21.39 22.57 -24.62
CA PRO A 442 -21.38 24.02 -24.59
C PRO A 442 -22.77 24.56 -24.92
N LEU A 443 -23.30 25.42 -24.03
CA LEU A 443 -24.52 26.19 -24.26
C LEU A 443 -24.39 27.05 -25.53
N PRO A 444 -25.43 27.15 -26.35
CA PRO A 444 -25.39 27.95 -27.57
C PRO A 444 -25.22 29.45 -27.25
N THR A 445 -24.29 30.07 -27.95
CA THR A 445 -23.99 31.49 -27.92
C THR A 445 -25.22 32.30 -28.38
N LYS A 446 -25.55 33.37 -27.64
CA LYS A 446 -26.53 34.38 -28.05
C LYS A 446 -26.03 35.12 -29.30
N ALA A 447 -26.36 34.60 -30.47
CA ALA A 447 -26.39 35.31 -31.73
C ALA A 447 -27.23 34.48 -32.70
N ASP A 448 -28.55 34.60 -32.58
CA ASP A 448 -29.54 34.47 -33.66
C ASP A 448 -30.95 34.58 -33.06
N ALA A 449 -31.32 35.82 -32.75
CA ALA A 449 -32.71 36.19 -32.48
C ALA A 449 -33.06 37.35 -33.40
N ALA A 450 -33.52 37.03 -34.61
CA ALA A 450 -34.28 37.96 -35.44
C ALA A 450 -35.78 37.74 -35.17
N PRO A 451 -36.60 38.79 -35.06
CA PRO A 451 -37.96 38.68 -34.54
C PRO A 451 -38.97 38.29 -35.62
N ALA A 452 -39.89 37.39 -35.27
CA ALA A 452 -41.07 37.12 -36.06
C ALA A 452 -42.07 38.28 -35.92
N LEU A 453 -42.35 38.97 -37.04
CA LEU A 453 -43.47 39.90 -37.17
C LEU A 453 -44.80 39.12 -37.15
N HIS A 454 -45.74 39.60 -36.34
CA HIS A 454 -47.16 39.34 -36.51
C HIS A 454 -47.74 40.27 -37.58
N ALA A 455 -48.50 39.71 -38.53
CA ALA A 455 -49.71 40.34 -39.07
C ALA A 455 -50.66 39.26 -39.63
N ARG A 456 -51.91 39.28 -39.16
CA ARG A 456 -53.08 38.57 -39.71
C ARG A 456 -53.74 39.45 -40.79
N THR A 457 -54.40 38.80 -41.76
CA THR A 457 -55.59 39.24 -42.55
C THR A 457 -55.49 40.59 -43.28
N ASP A 458 -55.61 40.74 -44.60
CA ASP A 458 -56.49 40.12 -45.60
C ASP A 458 -55.79 39.85 -46.95
#